data_AF-A0A377G637-F1
#
_entry.id   AF-A0A377G637-F1
#
_cell.length_a   1.000
_cell.length_b   1.000
_cell.length_c   1.000
_cell.angle_alpha   90.00
_cell.angle_beta   90.00
_cell.angle_gamma   90.00
#
_symmetry.space_group_name_H-M   'P 1'
#
loop_
_entity.id
_entity.type
_entity.pdbx_description
1 polymer ?
#
loop_
_entity_poly.entity_id
_entity_poly.type
_entity_poly.pdbx_seq_one_letter_code
_entity_poly.pdbx_strand_id
1 'polypeptide(L)'
;MTHSRFHHSNRFPPEKSRLTALISPGEIHRYSKELQQLFYERNFNLWLEGFINYWNNNELLYNELKTLFQEWDSLHLQAALDYFSNREFAALVNAIFFYKYHPDKLFSEGIHPEKLISVQARLEVIHHALELMQQQLYAAAFQKGLIPGLDYLLHDEELLAGITIEPYEEWIILIQTALKKLKTNASAIHLKHRAIDCLYDLKWAYKFCFNPNRLIDAVMLLQQHLLADRSRHEHLIIFQEKMVDLYAQLTTTECLDLYGYFANKDTCSLLYIFLKLSQGDSFEELPPLGNEERAAIANVGDALCCVLESLRIELKRRHLRAEAYKYDLEKPDIKFAPHHRDAVLRVIHIYKPAHETPDHIMEQLFQPLETSD
;
A
#
# COMPACT_ATOMS: atom_id res chain seq x y z
N MET A 1 -57.08 -8.79 -38.35
CA MET A 1 -57.62 -8.75 -36.98
C MET A 1 -56.48 -8.38 -36.04
N THR A 2 -56.68 -7.29 -35.29
CA THR A 2 -56.05 -6.88 -34.00
C THR A 2 -54.51 -6.84 -33.92
N HIS A 3 -53.89 -5.65 -33.99
CA HIS A 3 -53.43 -4.80 -32.87
C HIS A 3 -52.10 -5.30 -32.24
N SER A 4 -51.08 -4.53 -31.87
CA SER A 4 -50.92 -3.10 -31.61
C SER A 4 -49.41 -2.74 -31.55
N ARG A 5 -49.14 -1.46 -31.81
CA ARG A 5 -47.97 -0.61 -31.57
C ARG A 5 -47.04 -1.02 -30.41
N PHE A 6 -45.74 -0.71 -30.55
CA PHE A 6 -45.07 0.27 -29.68
C PHE A 6 -43.83 0.89 -30.39
N HIS A 7 -43.90 2.21 -30.60
CA HIS A 7 -42.72 3.06 -30.73
C HIS A 7 -42.06 3.15 -29.36
N HIS A 8 -40.75 2.88 -29.27
CA HIS A 8 -39.88 3.58 -28.34
C HIS A 8 -38.50 3.80 -28.96
N SER A 9 -38.31 5.04 -29.42
CA SER A 9 -37.00 5.68 -29.54
C SER A 9 -36.38 5.76 -28.15
N ASN A 10 -35.52 4.81 -27.81
CA ASN A 10 -34.56 5.00 -26.72
C ASN A 10 -33.28 5.58 -27.29
N ARG A 11 -33.24 6.91 -27.29
CA ARG A 11 -31.99 7.67 -27.19
C ARG A 11 -31.32 7.25 -25.90
N PHE A 12 -30.33 6.36 -25.98
CA PHE A 12 -29.33 6.30 -24.93
C PHE A 12 -28.40 7.50 -25.14
N PRO A 13 -28.21 8.37 -24.13
CA PRO A 13 -27.19 9.40 -24.22
C PRO A 13 -25.82 8.72 -24.28
N PRO A 14 -24.81 9.30 -24.96
CA PRO A 14 -23.45 8.86 -24.73
C PRO A 14 -23.19 9.04 -23.24
N GLU A 15 -22.86 7.95 -22.55
CA GLU A 15 -22.39 7.99 -21.18
C GLU A 15 -21.25 8.99 -21.12
N LYS A 16 -21.55 10.12 -20.47
CA LYS A 16 -20.59 11.16 -20.15
C LYS A 16 -19.51 10.50 -19.31
N SER A 17 -18.34 10.35 -19.90
CA SER A 17 -17.06 10.36 -19.22
C SER A 17 -17.06 11.54 -18.25
N ARG A 18 -17.36 11.26 -16.98
CA ARG A 18 -17.31 12.13 -15.81
C ARG A 18 -16.62 11.25 -14.76
N LEU A 19 -15.44 11.55 -14.21
CA LEU A 19 -14.75 12.82 -14.05
C LEU A 19 -13.23 12.56 -13.99
N THR A 20 -12.47 13.06 -14.95
CA THR A 20 -11.29 13.87 -14.59
C THR A 20 -11.83 15.29 -14.52
N ALA A 21 -12.22 15.72 -13.32
CA ALA A 21 -12.46 17.14 -13.10
C ALA A 21 -11.08 17.80 -13.24
N LEU A 22 -10.80 18.31 -14.45
CA LEU A 22 -9.70 19.25 -14.65
C LEU A 22 -9.99 20.40 -13.70
N ILE A 23 -9.19 20.53 -12.65
CA ILE A 23 -9.27 21.66 -11.72
C ILE A 23 -9.19 22.93 -12.55
N SER A 24 -10.05 23.90 -12.25
CA SER A 24 -10.05 25.15 -13.01
C SER A 24 -8.70 25.86 -12.80
N PRO A 25 -8.14 26.57 -13.80
CA PRO A 25 -6.86 27.27 -13.66
C PRO A 25 -6.81 28.23 -12.45
N GLY A 26 -7.96 28.76 -12.01
CA GLY A 26 -8.06 29.60 -10.82
C GLY A 26 -7.93 28.86 -9.49
N GLU A 27 -8.34 27.59 -9.43
CA GLU A 27 -8.20 26.73 -8.26
C GLU A 27 -6.76 26.21 -8.13
N ILE A 28 -6.12 25.83 -9.24
CA ILE A 28 -4.69 25.45 -9.30
C ILE A 28 -3.82 26.57 -8.72
N HIS A 29 -4.06 27.82 -9.13
CA HIS A 29 -3.33 28.98 -8.61
C HIS A 29 -3.51 29.19 -7.09
N ARG A 30 -4.71 28.92 -6.56
CA ARG A 30 -4.98 29.02 -5.12
C ARG A 30 -4.21 27.96 -4.35
N TYR A 31 -4.28 26.70 -4.80
CA TYR A 31 -3.57 25.58 -4.17
C TYR A 31 -2.06 25.73 -4.25
N SER A 32 -1.55 26.27 -5.36
CA SER A 32 -0.14 26.59 -5.55
C SER A 32 0.34 27.57 -4.48
N LYS A 33 -0.42 28.65 -4.23
CA LYS A 33 -0.09 29.65 -3.20
C LYS A 33 -0.17 29.10 -1.78
N GLU A 34 -1.19 28.32 -1.46
CA GLU A 34 -1.33 27.68 -0.14
C GLU A 34 -0.11 26.78 0.15
N LEU A 35 0.32 25.99 -0.84
CA LEU A 35 1.50 25.12 -0.70
C LEU A 35 2.81 25.92 -0.61
N GLN A 36 2.95 27.01 -1.38
CA GLN A 36 4.12 27.91 -1.29
C GLN A 36 4.27 28.49 0.12
N GLN A 37 3.17 28.91 0.76
CA GLN A 37 3.20 29.49 2.10
C GLN A 37 3.80 28.53 3.14
N LEU A 38 3.53 27.23 3.01
CA LEU A 38 4.11 26.23 3.92
C LEU A 38 5.65 26.32 3.93
N PHE A 39 6.29 26.43 2.77
CA PHE A 39 7.76 26.46 2.68
C PHE A 39 8.42 27.78 3.08
N TYR A 40 7.66 28.87 3.25
CA TYR A 40 8.18 30.13 3.77
C TYR A 40 8.25 30.16 5.30
N GLU A 41 7.35 29.45 5.97
CA GLU A 41 7.32 29.37 7.43
C GLU A 41 8.36 28.36 7.92
N ARG A 42 9.49 28.84 8.44
CA ARG A 42 10.56 28.00 9.03
C ARG A 42 10.21 27.39 10.39
N ASN A 43 8.93 27.12 10.64
CA ASN A 43 8.45 26.49 11.85
C ASN A 43 7.88 25.11 11.52
N PHE A 44 8.66 24.06 11.81
CA PHE A 44 8.30 22.69 11.48
C PHE A 44 7.00 22.22 12.15
N ASN A 45 6.69 22.75 13.35
CA ASN A 45 5.46 22.42 14.06
C ASN A 45 4.23 22.93 13.31
N LEU A 46 4.29 24.18 12.85
CA LEU A 46 3.23 24.78 12.03
C LEU A 46 3.19 24.18 10.63
N TRP A 47 4.34 23.76 10.11
CA TRP A 47 4.45 23.17 8.79
C TRP A 47 3.70 21.85 8.68
N LEU A 48 3.94 20.89 9.60
CA LEU A 48 3.27 19.58 9.50
C LEU A 48 1.76 19.73 9.65
N GLU A 49 1.31 20.59 10.57
CA GLU A 49 -0.11 20.91 10.71
C GLU A 49 -0.68 21.57 9.45
N GLY A 50 0.02 22.57 8.91
CA GLY A 50 -0.35 23.27 7.68
C GLY A 50 -0.41 22.32 6.48
N PHE A 51 0.54 21.39 6.39
CA PHE A 51 0.58 20.33 5.39
C PHE A 51 -0.64 19.41 5.50
N ILE A 52 -0.99 18.95 6.71
CA ILE A 52 -2.18 18.12 6.92
C ILE A 52 -3.46 18.88 6.59
N ASN A 53 -3.55 20.16 6.93
CA ASN A 53 -4.70 21.00 6.57
C ASN A 53 -4.80 21.19 5.05
N TYR A 54 -3.68 21.46 4.39
CA TYR A 54 -3.59 21.52 2.94
C TYR A 54 -4.04 20.20 2.30
N TRP A 55 -3.54 19.08 2.83
CA TRP A 55 -3.88 17.73 2.37
C TRP A 55 -5.38 17.43 2.49
N ASN A 56 -5.96 17.69 3.66
CA ASN A 56 -7.36 17.43 3.99
C ASN A 56 -8.38 18.24 3.19
N ASN A 57 -7.95 19.34 2.57
CA ASN A 57 -8.81 20.23 1.81
C ASN A 57 -8.71 20.00 0.30
N ASN A 58 -7.73 19.20 -0.14
CA ASN A 58 -7.33 19.11 -1.54
C ASN A 58 -7.16 17.63 -1.97
N GLU A 59 -8.28 16.92 -2.08
CA GLU A 59 -8.37 15.46 -2.34
C GLU A 59 -7.80 14.99 -3.70
N LEU A 60 -7.49 15.90 -4.63
CA LEU A 60 -7.10 15.59 -6.02
C LEU A 60 -5.59 15.73 -6.32
N LEU A 61 -4.79 16.13 -5.33
CA LEU A 61 -3.44 16.68 -5.58
C LEU A 61 -2.34 15.68 -5.93
N TYR A 62 -2.50 14.39 -5.65
CA TYR A 62 -1.44 13.38 -5.91
C TYR A 62 -0.92 13.46 -7.36
N ASN A 63 -1.82 13.68 -8.33
CA ASN A 63 -1.49 13.77 -9.74
C ASN A 63 -1.10 15.18 -10.21
N GLU A 64 -1.37 16.21 -9.41
CA GLU A 64 -1.24 17.61 -9.81
C GLU A 64 -0.07 18.35 -9.14
N LEU A 65 0.56 17.76 -8.12
CA LEU A 65 1.77 18.32 -7.48
C LEU A 65 2.85 18.67 -8.51
N LYS A 66 3.03 17.83 -9.53
CA LYS A 66 3.97 18.09 -10.63
C LYS A 66 3.62 19.38 -11.36
N THR A 67 2.36 19.56 -11.72
CA THR A 67 1.86 20.75 -12.43
C THR A 67 2.04 21.99 -11.54
N LEU A 68 1.72 21.87 -10.25
CA LEU A 68 1.90 22.96 -9.29
C LEU A 68 3.36 23.41 -9.20
N PHE A 69 4.30 22.50 -9.01
CA PHE A 69 5.72 22.84 -8.92
C PHE A 69 6.29 23.38 -10.24
N GLN A 70 5.78 22.96 -11.39
CA GLN A 70 6.19 23.52 -12.68
C GLN A 70 5.87 25.01 -12.81
N GLU A 71 4.76 25.46 -12.22
CA GLU A 71 4.34 26.87 -12.23
C GLU A 71 5.15 27.75 -11.26
N TRP A 72 5.85 27.17 -10.29
CA TRP A 72 6.61 27.92 -9.28
C TRP A 72 7.84 28.58 -9.86
N ASP A 73 8.14 29.83 -9.49
CA ASP A 73 9.40 30.44 -9.88
C ASP A 73 10.60 29.78 -9.16
N SER A 74 11.81 30.11 -9.63
CA SER A 74 13.04 29.51 -9.09
C SER A 74 13.27 29.82 -7.61
N LEU A 75 12.75 30.93 -7.09
CA LEU A 75 12.92 31.33 -5.70
C LEU A 75 12.06 30.45 -4.78
N HIS A 76 10.81 30.21 -5.17
CA HIS A 76 9.90 29.31 -4.46
C HIS A 76 10.37 27.86 -4.50
N LEU A 77 10.85 27.39 -5.65
CA LEU A 77 11.44 26.07 -5.78
C LEU A 77 12.67 25.92 -4.89
N GLN A 78 13.58 26.91 -4.90
CA GLN A 78 14.77 26.87 -4.03
C GLN A 78 14.39 26.83 -2.55
N ALA A 79 13.43 27.63 -2.11
CA ALA A 79 12.97 27.63 -0.72
C ALA A 79 12.45 26.25 -0.28
N ALA A 80 11.68 25.56 -1.15
CA ALA A 80 11.21 24.21 -0.86
C ALA A 80 12.34 23.17 -0.89
N LEU A 81 13.30 23.28 -1.82
CA LEU A 81 14.48 22.42 -1.86
C LEU A 81 15.33 22.56 -0.60
N ASP A 82 15.52 23.79 -0.12
CA ASP A 82 16.24 24.09 1.12
C ASP A 82 15.53 23.48 2.34
N TYR A 83 14.19 23.41 2.30
CA TYR A 83 13.39 22.77 3.34
C TYR A 83 13.65 21.26 3.41
N PHE A 84 13.59 20.55 2.28
CA PHE A 84 13.89 19.11 2.21
C PHE A 84 15.36 18.78 2.48
N SER A 85 16.27 19.74 2.28
CA SER A 85 17.69 19.60 2.59
C SER A 85 18.02 19.97 4.05
N ASN A 86 17.03 20.40 4.84
CA ASN A 86 17.22 20.77 6.24
C ASN A 86 17.25 19.51 7.13
N ARG A 87 18.27 19.40 8.00
CA ARG A 87 18.46 18.23 8.86
C ARG A 87 17.37 18.05 9.92
N GLU A 88 16.84 19.13 10.48
CA GLU A 88 15.77 19.06 11.49
C GLU A 88 14.45 18.64 10.83
N PHE A 89 14.15 19.17 9.65
CA PHE A 89 12.99 18.72 8.88
C PHE A 89 13.13 17.25 8.46
N ALA A 90 14.29 16.85 7.94
CA ALA A 90 14.57 15.46 7.61
C ALA A 90 14.46 14.54 8.83
N ALA A 91 14.89 14.99 10.02
CA ALA A 91 14.73 14.24 11.26
C ALA A 91 13.25 14.03 11.61
N LEU A 92 12.37 15.02 11.39
CA LEU A 92 10.92 14.86 11.55
C LEU A 92 10.36 13.83 10.55
N VAL A 93 10.71 13.93 9.27
CA VAL A 93 10.23 12.98 8.25
C VAL A 93 10.70 11.55 8.57
N ASN A 94 11.96 11.40 8.98
CA ASN A 94 12.53 10.12 9.40
C ASN A 94 11.92 9.60 10.71
N ALA A 95 11.47 10.48 11.60
CA ALA A 95 10.70 10.08 12.79
C ALA A 95 9.31 9.54 12.39
N ILE A 96 8.61 10.18 11.45
CA ILE A 96 7.35 9.66 10.89
C ILE A 96 7.59 8.27 10.28
N PHE A 97 8.68 8.11 9.51
CA PHE A 97 9.09 6.83 8.98
C PHE A 97 9.34 5.77 10.07
N PHE A 98 10.06 6.12 11.14
CA PHE A 98 10.28 5.21 12.28
C PHE A 98 8.97 4.75 12.94
N TYR A 99 8.07 5.68 13.28
CA TYR A 99 6.81 5.36 13.94
C TYR A 99 5.83 4.61 13.04
N LYS A 100 6.02 4.63 11.71
CA LYS A 100 5.29 3.77 10.78
C LYS A 100 5.51 2.27 11.09
N TYR A 101 6.72 1.87 11.50
CA TYR A 101 7.05 0.48 11.86
C TYR A 101 6.91 0.19 13.36
N HIS A 102 6.91 1.23 14.19
CA HIS A 102 6.79 1.13 15.64
C HIS A 102 5.69 2.08 16.16
N PRO A 103 4.41 1.90 15.74
CA PRO A 103 3.33 2.80 16.12
C PRO A 103 3.02 2.75 17.62
N ASP A 104 3.38 1.65 18.29
CA ASP A 104 3.30 1.48 19.74
C ASP A 104 4.19 2.46 20.49
N LYS A 105 5.40 2.74 19.97
CA LYS A 105 6.36 3.67 20.58
C LYS A 105 5.93 5.14 20.50
N LEU A 106 4.88 5.44 19.73
CA LEU A 106 4.32 6.78 19.68
C LEU A 106 3.50 7.11 20.93
N PHE A 107 3.11 6.12 21.74
CA PHE A 107 2.25 6.32 22.90
C PHE A 107 2.91 5.77 24.17
N SER A 108 2.77 6.49 25.28
CA SER A 108 3.27 6.07 26.58
C SER A 108 2.43 4.98 27.25
N GLU A 109 1.21 4.76 26.75
CA GLU A 109 0.23 3.81 27.28
C GLU A 109 -0.04 2.69 26.28
N GLY A 110 -0.40 1.50 26.78
CA GLY A 110 -0.77 0.36 25.94
C GLY A 110 -2.00 0.69 25.09
N ILE A 111 -1.83 0.72 23.78
CA ILE A 111 -2.90 1.01 22.81
C ILE A 111 -3.45 -0.29 22.22
N HIS A 112 -4.77 -0.33 22.02
CA HIS A 112 -5.45 -1.47 21.38
C HIS A 112 -4.88 -1.75 19.97
N PRO A 113 -4.65 -3.01 19.57
CA PRO A 113 -4.03 -3.36 18.29
C PRO A 113 -4.70 -2.73 17.06
N GLU A 114 -6.03 -2.66 17.03
CA GLU A 114 -6.77 -2.05 15.91
C GLU A 114 -6.47 -0.55 15.76
N LYS A 115 -6.29 0.16 16.87
CA LYS A 115 -5.92 1.57 16.86
C LYS A 115 -4.48 1.76 16.39
N LEU A 116 -3.58 0.82 16.71
CA LEU A 116 -2.21 0.82 16.18
C LEU A 116 -2.20 0.62 14.66
N ILE A 117 -3.03 -0.28 14.13
CA ILE A 117 -3.20 -0.48 12.67
C ILE A 117 -3.69 0.81 12.00
N SER A 118 -4.67 1.50 12.60
CA SER A 118 -5.16 2.79 12.08
C SER A 118 -4.07 3.87 12.09
N VAL A 119 -3.28 3.93 13.17
CA VAL A 119 -2.14 4.86 13.30
C VAL A 119 -1.08 4.57 12.24
N GLN A 120 -0.70 3.31 12.07
CA GLN A 120 0.27 2.88 11.06
C GLN A 120 -0.17 3.29 9.65
N ALA A 121 -1.42 2.98 9.27
CA ALA A 121 -1.94 3.34 7.95
C ALA A 121 -1.95 4.86 7.70
N ARG A 122 -2.23 5.67 8.73
CA ARG A 122 -2.19 7.13 8.62
C ARG A 122 -0.75 7.67 8.52
N LEU A 123 0.19 7.08 9.27
CA LEU A 123 1.62 7.44 9.18
C LEU A 123 2.19 7.11 7.81
N GLU A 124 1.80 5.98 7.24
CA GLU A 124 2.15 5.57 5.88
C GLU A 124 1.67 6.58 4.85
N VAL A 125 0.41 7.03 4.94
CA VAL A 125 -0.14 8.07 4.05
C VAL A 125 0.68 9.36 4.13
N ILE A 126 1.03 9.80 5.35
CA ILE A 126 1.79 11.04 5.54
C ILE A 126 3.21 10.89 4.96
N HIS A 127 3.91 9.81 5.31
CA HIS A 127 5.28 9.56 4.85
C HIS A 127 5.34 9.48 3.32
N HIS A 128 4.46 8.71 2.70
CA HIS A 128 4.41 8.57 1.25
C HIS A 128 4.09 9.89 0.54
N ALA A 129 3.19 10.70 1.08
CA ALA A 129 2.87 12.00 0.50
C ALA A 129 4.06 12.97 0.53
N LEU A 130 4.89 12.91 1.58
CA LEU A 130 6.11 13.72 1.70
C LEU A 130 7.19 13.28 0.71
N GLU A 131 7.39 11.97 0.53
CA GLU A 131 8.30 11.42 -0.48
C GLU A 131 7.89 11.83 -1.89
N LEU A 132 6.61 11.66 -2.24
CA LEU A 132 6.12 12.05 -3.55
C LEU A 132 6.29 13.54 -3.78
N MET A 133 5.98 14.37 -2.79
CA MET A 133 6.17 15.81 -2.86
C MET A 133 7.63 16.17 -3.19
N GLN A 134 8.59 15.55 -2.52
CA GLN A 134 10.02 15.76 -2.80
C GLN A 134 10.39 15.32 -4.21
N GLN A 135 9.94 14.13 -4.65
CA GLN A 135 10.22 13.61 -5.99
C GLN A 135 9.69 14.54 -7.09
N GLN A 136 8.46 15.03 -6.95
CA GLN A 136 7.88 15.96 -7.93
C GLN A 136 8.57 17.33 -7.90
N LEU A 137 8.95 17.81 -6.71
CA LEU A 137 9.73 19.03 -6.55
C LEU A 137 11.09 18.92 -7.25
N TYR A 138 11.81 17.80 -7.06
CA TYR A 138 13.12 17.57 -7.68
C TYR A 138 13.00 17.49 -9.20
N ALA A 139 11.96 16.85 -9.71
CA ALA A 139 11.69 16.79 -11.15
C ALA A 139 11.42 18.19 -11.74
N ALA A 140 10.66 19.05 -11.04
CA ALA A 140 10.41 20.42 -11.45
C ALA A 140 11.66 21.30 -11.35
N ALA A 141 12.45 21.16 -10.29
CA ALA A 141 13.71 21.85 -10.08
C ALA A 141 14.72 21.54 -11.20
N PHE A 142 14.86 20.26 -11.57
CA PHE A 142 15.73 19.82 -12.65
C PHE A 142 15.37 20.48 -13.99
N GLN A 143 14.08 20.61 -14.30
CA GLN A 143 13.61 21.30 -15.51
C GLN A 143 13.99 22.78 -15.55
N LYS A 144 14.21 23.41 -14.39
CA LYS A 144 14.65 24.82 -14.28
C LYS A 144 16.15 24.98 -14.03
N GLY A 145 16.92 23.89 -14.12
CA GLY A 145 18.36 23.90 -13.91
C GLY A 145 18.78 24.13 -12.45
N LEU A 146 17.87 23.92 -11.50
CA LEU A 146 18.18 23.94 -10.07
C LEU A 146 18.71 22.57 -9.63
N ILE A 147 19.69 22.57 -8.73
CA ILE A 147 20.30 21.36 -8.19
C ILE A 147 19.76 21.18 -6.76
N PRO A 148 19.07 20.05 -6.47
CA PRO A 148 18.67 19.72 -5.11
C PRO A 148 19.88 19.65 -4.16
N GLY A 149 19.66 20.00 -2.90
CA GLY A 149 20.67 19.81 -1.85
C GLY A 149 20.87 18.34 -1.47
N LEU A 150 21.53 18.12 -0.34
CA LEU A 150 21.73 16.77 0.20
C LEU A 150 20.38 16.18 0.63
N ASP A 151 20.13 14.96 0.17
CA ASP A 151 18.96 14.19 0.56
C ASP A 151 19.25 13.42 1.85
N TYR A 152 18.50 13.75 2.89
CA TYR A 152 18.61 13.14 4.22
C TYR A 152 17.40 12.23 4.54
N LEU A 153 16.43 12.13 3.63
CA LEU A 153 15.19 11.37 3.87
C LEU A 153 15.43 9.88 3.61
N LEU A 154 14.74 9.06 4.40
CA LEU A 154 14.65 7.63 4.17
C LEU A 154 13.50 7.34 3.21
N HIS A 155 13.87 6.77 2.06
CA HIS A 155 12.95 6.44 0.95
C HIS A 155 12.62 4.95 0.84
N ASP A 156 13.20 4.14 1.73
CA ASP A 156 12.99 2.70 1.73
C ASP A 156 11.81 2.33 2.63
N GLU A 157 11.26 1.13 2.44
CA GLU A 157 10.16 0.61 3.26
C GLU A 157 10.63 -0.29 4.42
N GLU A 158 11.92 -0.34 4.72
CA GLU A 158 12.44 -0.99 5.93
C GLU A 158 13.84 -0.45 6.22
N LEU A 159 14.21 -0.40 7.50
CA LEU A 159 15.60 -0.16 7.88
C LEU A 159 16.43 -1.41 7.69
N LEU A 160 17.62 -1.26 7.13
CA LEU A 160 18.58 -2.37 7.06
C LEU A 160 18.95 -2.85 8.47
N ALA A 161 19.12 -4.17 8.61
CA ALA A 161 19.54 -4.77 9.88
C ALA A 161 20.83 -4.13 10.40
N GLY A 162 20.81 -3.71 11.67
CA GLY A 162 21.92 -3.01 12.33
C GLY A 162 21.87 -1.48 12.26
N ILE A 163 20.88 -0.90 11.56
CA ILE A 163 20.62 0.55 11.55
C ILE A 163 19.42 0.85 12.46
N THR A 164 19.59 1.79 13.38
CA THR A 164 18.54 2.27 14.28
C THR A 164 18.33 3.76 14.09
N ILE A 165 17.06 4.18 13.98
CA ILE A 165 16.70 5.61 14.08
C ILE A 165 16.47 5.92 15.55
N GLU A 166 17.07 7.02 16.00
CA GLU A 166 16.80 7.61 17.31
C GLU A 166 15.91 8.84 17.08
N PRO A 167 14.56 8.69 17.08
CA PRO A 167 13.67 9.82 16.91
C PRO A 167 13.75 10.71 18.14
N TYR A 168 13.81 12.03 17.95
CA TYR A 168 13.66 12.98 19.05
C TYR A 168 12.25 12.88 19.64
N GLU A 169 12.14 12.76 20.96
CA GLU A 169 10.86 12.66 21.66
C GLU A 169 9.95 13.86 21.41
N GLU A 170 10.53 15.02 21.11
CA GLU A 170 9.84 16.27 20.78
C GLU A 170 8.88 16.10 19.59
N TRP A 171 9.16 15.18 18.67
CA TRP A 171 8.31 14.93 17.49
C TRP A 171 7.06 14.11 17.81
N ILE A 172 7.01 13.41 18.93
CA ILE A 172 5.87 12.54 19.28
C ILE A 172 4.57 13.35 19.33
N ILE A 173 4.58 14.47 20.04
CA ILE A 173 3.39 15.34 20.20
C ILE A 173 2.94 15.88 18.84
N LEU A 174 3.90 16.29 18.01
CA LEU A 174 3.64 16.84 16.68
C LEU A 174 2.99 15.79 15.76
N ILE A 175 3.55 14.59 15.70
CA ILE A 175 3.04 13.48 14.89
C ILE A 175 1.66 13.05 15.37
N GLN A 176 1.45 12.90 16.68
CA GLN A 176 0.13 12.60 17.24
C GLN A 176 -0.92 13.66 16.87
N THR A 177 -0.52 14.93 16.86
CA THR A 177 -1.42 16.04 16.50
C THR A 177 -1.79 15.99 15.02
N ALA A 178 -0.81 15.73 14.14
CA ALA A 178 -1.04 15.53 12.71
C ALA A 178 -2.00 14.35 12.45
N LEU A 179 -1.80 13.22 13.12
CA LEU A 179 -2.65 12.03 12.98
C LEU A 179 -4.11 12.25 13.39
N LYS A 180 -4.34 13.06 14.44
CA LYS A 180 -5.69 13.44 14.88
C LYS A 180 -6.40 14.33 13.87
N LYS A 181 -5.66 15.20 13.17
CA LYS A 181 -6.21 16.15 12.20
C LYS A 181 -6.45 15.54 10.82
N LEU A 182 -5.76 14.46 10.46
CA LEU A 182 -5.94 13.79 9.17
C LEU A 182 -7.36 13.22 9.02
N LYS A 183 -8.09 13.66 7.99
CA LYS A 183 -9.47 13.20 7.69
C LYS A 183 -9.46 11.79 7.11
N THR A 184 -10.34 10.93 7.61
CA THR A 184 -10.50 9.52 7.18
C THR A 184 -10.96 9.35 5.73
N ASN A 185 -11.61 10.34 5.12
CA ASN A 185 -12.15 10.24 3.76
C ASN A 185 -11.08 10.26 2.66
N ALA A 186 -9.88 10.79 2.96
CA ALA A 186 -8.72 10.67 2.07
C ALA A 186 -8.47 9.19 1.70
N SER A 187 -8.73 8.27 2.64
CA SER A 187 -8.57 6.82 2.43
C SER A 187 -9.42 6.24 1.28
N ALA A 188 -10.60 6.80 0.98
CA ALA A 188 -11.52 6.21 0.00
C ALA A 188 -11.11 6.48 -1.46
N ILE A 189 -10.47 7.62 -1.73
CA ILE A 189 -9.83 7.92 -3.02
C ILE A 189 -8.48 7.20 -3.10
N HIS A 190 -7.78 7.04 -1.98
CA HIS A 190 -6.61 6.16 -1.88
C HIS A 190 -6.93 4.70 -2.18
N LEU A 191 -8.12 4.18 -1.88
CA LEU A 191 -8.46 2.76 -2.13
C LEU A 191 -8.37 2.32 -3.61
N LYS A 192 -8.58 3.24 -4.57
CA LYS A 192 -8.45 2.94 -6.01
C LYS A 192 -7.02 3.08 -6.54
N HIS A 193 -6.24 4.04 -6.05
CA HIS A 193 -4.83 4.19 -6.41
C HIS A 193 -3.94 3.17 -5.67
N ARG A 194 -4.30 2.82 -4.43
CA ARG A 194 -3.65 1.81 -3.58
C ARG A 194 -3.59 0.44 -4.24
N ALA A 195 -4.55 0.05 -5.07
CA ALA A 195 -4.49 -1.26 -5.71
C ALA A 195 -3.37 -1.35 -6.76
N ILE A 196 -3.04 -0.25 -7.46
CA ILE A 196 -1.88 -0.16 -8.34
C ILE A 196 -0.60 0.01 -7.51
N ASP A 197 -0.62 0.80 -6.43
CA ASP A 197 0.51 0.93 -5.51
C ASP A 197 0.87 -0.42 -4.87
N CYS A 198 -0.12 -1.23 -4.53
CA CYS A 198 0.07 -2.61 -4.07
C CYS A 198 0.62 -3.54 -5.16
N LEU A 199 0.44 -3.25 -6.46
CA LEU A 199 1.18 -3.98 -7.52
C LEU A 199 2.66 -3.58 -7.54
N TYR A 200 3.00 -2.34 -7.19
CA TYR A 200 4.39 -1.97 -6.98
C TYR A 200 4.96 -2.74 -5.80
N ASP A 201 4.24 -2.88 -4.68
CA ASP A 201 4.69 -3.66 -3.52
C ASP A 201 5.08 -5.10 -3.88
N LEU A 202 4.37 -5.71 -4.84
CA LEU A 202 4.73 -7.01 -5.42
C LEU A 202 6.10 -6.98 -6.13
N LYS A 203 6.40 -5.93 -6.90
CA LYS A 203 7.73 -5.75 -7.53
C LYS A 203 8.81 -5.53 -6.47
N TRP A 204 8.49 -4.77 -5.42
CA TRP A 204 9.45 -4.42 -4.38
C TRP A 204 9.92 -5.60 -3.54
N ALA A 205 9.13 -6.68 -3.45
CA ALA A 205 9.59 -7.95 -2.88
C ALA A 205 10.85 -8.51 -3.59
N TYR A 206 11.27 -7.94 -4.73
CA TYR A 206 12.41 -8.36 -5.55
C TYR A 206 13.49 -7.28 -5.75
N LYS A 207 13.36 -6.07 -5.17
CA LYS A 207 14.21 -4.90 -5.51
C LYS A 207 15.72 -5.10 -5.24
N PHE A 208 16.11 -6.01 -4.34
CA PHE A 208 17.53 -6.29 -4.04
C PHE A 208 17.80 -7.78 -3.83
N CYS A 209 17.02 -8.40 -2.95
CA CYS A 209 16.94 -9.84 -2.76
C CYS A 209 15.47 -10.20 -2.56
N PHE A 210 15.11 -11.44 -2.87
CA PHE A 210 13.75 -11.91 -2.68
C PHE A 210 13.36 -11.88 -1.20
N ASN A 211 12.31 -11.15 -0.86
CA ASN A 211 11.72 -11.12 0.47
C ASN A 211 10.34 -11.80 0.46
N PRO A 212 10.24 -13.06 0.96
CA PRO A 212 8.99 -13.81 0.93
C PRO A 212 7.91 -13.21 1.84
N ASN A 213 8.30 -12.62 2.99
CA ASN A 213 7.35 -11.97 3.90
C ASN A 213 6.66 -10.80 3.21
N ARG A 214 7.43 -9.96 2.52
CA ARG A 214 6.90 -8.81 1.79
C ARG A 214 5.97 -9.23 0.65
N LEU A 215 6.34 -10.26 -0.10
CA LEU A 215 5.47 -10.81 -1.15
C LEU A 215 4.14 -11.29 -0.56
N ILE A 216 4.19 -12.06 0.53
CA ILE A 216 3.00 -12.59 1.21
C ILE A 216 2.13 -11.45 1.70
N ASP A 217 2.70 -10.51 2.44
CA ASP A 217 1.95 -9.39 3.03
C ASP A 217 1.28 -8.54 1.94
N ALA A 218 2.00 -8.23 0.85
CA ALA A 218 1.45 -7.49 -0.29
C ALA A 218 0.28 -8.25 -0.95
N VAL A 219 0.40 -9.56 -1.16
CA VAL A 219 -0.69 -10.39 -1.72
C VAL A 219 -1.89 -10.45 -0.78
N MET A 220 -1.67 -10.62 0.52
CA MET A 220 -2.76 -10.69 1.49
C MET A 220 -3.48 -9.34 1.65
N LEU A 221 -2.74 -8.23 1.62
CA LEU A 221 -3.32 -6.88 1.59
C LEU A 221 -4.12 -6.65 0.31
N LEU A 222 -3.60 -7.03 -0.86
CA LEU A 222 -4.34 -6.99 -2.13
C LEU A 222 -5.64 -7.79 -2.04
N GLN A 223 -5.58 -8.99 -1.49
CA GLN A 223 -6.74 -9.85 -1.32
C GLN A 223 -7.80 -9.19 -0.44
N GLN A 224 -7.40 -8.64 0.72
CA GLN A 224 -8.29 -7.93 1.63
C GLN A 224 -8.91 -6.69 0.99
N HIS A 225 -8.10 -5.88 0.29
CA HIS A 225 -8.56 -4.66 -0.37
C HIS A 225 -9.56 -4.94 -1.49
N LEU A 226 -9.33 -6.00 -2.26
CA LEU A 226 -10.18 -6.32 -3.39
C LEU A 226 -11.45 -7.09 -3.00
N LEU A 227 -11.53 -7.70 -1.82
CA LEU A 227 -12.63 -8.62 -1.48
C LEU A 227 -13.62 -8.17 -0.39
N ALA A 228 -13.54 -6.93 0.10
CA ALA A 228 -14.44 -6.31 1.11
C ALA A 228 -15.74 -7.10 1.45
N ASP A 229 -15.79 -7.65 2.69
CA ASP A 229 -16.92 -8.34 3.36
C ASP A 229 -17.78 -9.29 2.52
N ARG A 230 -17.19 -10.33 1.93
CA ARG A 230 -17.96 -11.40 1.26
C ARG A 230 -17.56 -12.80 1.76
N SER A 231 -18.14 -13.86 1.19
CA SER A 231 -17.96 -15.25 1.64
C SER A 231 -16.82 -16.02 0.91
N ARG A 232 -16.11 -16.87 1.69
CA ARG A 232 -14.76 -17.43 1.43
C ARG A 232 -14.51 -18.20 0.12
N HIS A 233 -15.52 -18.78 -0.54
CA HIS A 233 -15.32 -19.63 -1.74
C HIS A 233 -15.57 -18.89 -3.07
N GLU A 234 -16.45 -17.90 -3.11
CA GLU A 234 -16.61 -17.01 -4.28
C GLU A 234 -15.43 -16.03 -4.38
N HIS A 235 -14.65 -15.91 -3.30
CA HIS A 235 -13.53 -14.99 -3.16
C HIS A 235 -12.39 -15.19 -4.14
N LEU A 236 -11.95 -16.43 -4.40
CA LEU A 236 -10.75 -16.63 -5.24
C LEU A 236 -11.02 -16.30 -6.71
N ILE A 237 -12.20 -16.63 -7.23
CA ILE A 237 -12.59 -16.31 -8.60
C ILE A 237 -12.74 -14.79 -8.76
N ILE A 238 -13.47 -14.14 -7.85
CA ILE A 238 -13.64 -12.69 -7.86
C ILE A 238 -12.30 -11.98 -7.70
N PHE A 239 -11.41 -12.50 -6.84
CA PHE A 239 -10.07 -11.97 -6.66
C PHE A 239 -9.26 -12.09 -7.95
N GLN A 240 -9.32 -13.23 -8.64
CA GLN A 240 -8.65 -13.43 -9.92
C GLN A 240 -9.13 -12.42 -10.97
N GLU A 241 -10.44 -12.24 -11.12
CA GLU A 241 -11.03 -11.27 -12.06
C GLU A 241 -10.53 -9.85 -11.76
N LYS A 242 -10.58 -9.43 -10.49
CA LYS A 242 -10.09 -8.12 -10.07
C LYS A 242 -8.59 -7.95 -10.28
N MET A 243 -7.80 -8.99 -10.05
CA MET A 243 -6.35 -8.97 -10.32
C MET A 243 -6.05 -8.84 -11.81
N VAL A 244 -6.81 -9.51 -12.67
CA VAL A 244 -6.68 -9.35 -14.13
C VAL A 244 -7.01 -7.91 -14.54
N ASP A 245 -8.09 -7.32 -14.00
CA ASP A 245 -8.45 -5.92 -14.28
C ASP A 245 -7.40 -4.92 -13.77
N LEU A 246 -6.70 -5.26 -12.68
CA LEU A 246 -5.56 -4.48 -12.20
C LEU A 246 -4.37 -4.56 -13.15
N TYR A 247 -3.98 -5.77 -13.58
CA TYR A 247 -2.88 -5.92 -14.54
C TYR A 247 -3.19 -5.30 -15.90
N ALA A 248 -4.47 -5.25 -16.31
CA ALA A 248 -4.89 -4.58 -17.53
C ALA A 248 -4.52 -3.09 -17.57
N GLN A 249 -4.34 -2.45 -16.41
CA GLN A 249 -3.96 -1.04 -16.28
C GLN A 249 -2.44 -0.81 -16.45
N LEU A 250 -1.62 -1.85 -16.35
CA LEU A 250 -0.17 -1.76 -16.56
C LEU A 250 0.21 -1.80 -18.04
N THR A 251 1.36 -1.26 -18.40
CA THR A 251 1.94 -1.44 -19.74
C THR A 251 2.38 -2.89 -19.97
N THR A 252 2.54 -3.29 -21.24
CA THR A 252 2.97 -4.66 -21.58
C THR A 252 4.35 -4.97 -21.00
N THR A 253 5.26 -4.00 -21.01
CA THR A 253 6.60 -4.12 -20.41
C THR A 253 6.51 -4.37 -18.91
N GLU A 254 5.69 -3.63 -18.18
CA GLU A 254 5.56 -3.82 -16.73
C GLU A 254 4.98 -5.19 -16.35
N CYS A 255 4.04 -5.73 -17.17
CA CYS A 255 3.55 -7.09 -16.98
C CYS A 255 4.63 -8.15 -17.25
N LEU A 256 5.49 -7.93 -18.24
CA LEU A 256 6.61 -8.83 -18.54
C LEU A 256 7.67 -8.79 -17.43
N ASP A 257 7.97 -7.61 -16.89
CA ASP A 257 8.89 -7.46 -15.76
C ASP A 257 8.37 -8.20 -14.53
N LEU A 258 7.09 -8.01 -14.18
CA LEU A 258 6.42 -8.75 -13.11
C LEU A 258 6.47 -10.27 -13.30
N TYR A 259 6.22 -10.74 -14.53
CA TYR A 259 6.31 -12.16 -14.84
C TYR A 259 7.74 -12.68 -14.63
N GLY A 260 8.74 -11.90 -15.04
CA GLY A 260 10.16 -12.22 -14.79
C GLY A 260 10.48 -12.33 -13.30
N TYR A 261 9.96 -11.42 -12.47
CA TYR A 261 10.11 -11.49 -11.02
C TYR A 261 9.43 -12.74 -10.42
N PHE A 262 8.19 -13.02 -10.79
CA PHE A 262 7.45 -14.19 -10.29
C PHE A 262 8.02 -15.53 -10.77
N ALA A 263 8.63 -15.57 -11.95
CA ALA A 263 9.32 -16.73 -12.48
C ALA A 263 10.67 -17.00 -11.80
N ASN A 264 11.08 -16.19 -10.82
CA ASN A 264 12.27 -16.42 -10.02
C ASN A 264 12.18 -17.78 -9.28
N LYS A 265 13.33 -18.45 -9.18
CA LYS A 265 13.50 -19.72 -8.46
C LYS A 265 13.06 -19.61 -6.99
N ASP A 266 13.27 -18.48 -6.34
CA ASP A 266 12.94 -18.31 -4.92
C ASP A 266 11.42 -18.25 -4.71
N THR A 267 10.69 -17.53 -5.57
CA THR A 267 9.21 -17.52 -5.59
C THR A 267 8.66 -18.91 -5.85
N CYS A 268 9.22 -19.62 -6.84
CA CYS A 268 8.81 -21.00 -7.14
C CYS A 268 9.11 -21.96 -5.97
N SER A 269 10.20 -21.72 -5.22
CA SER A 269 10.56 -22.50 -4.03
C SER A 269 9.58 -22.26 -2.88
N LEU A 270 9.19 -20.99 -2.65
CA LEU A 270 8.17 -20.63 -1.66
C LEU A 270 6.83 -21.30 -1.96
N LEU A 271 6.37 -21.26 -3.22
CA LEU A 271 5.11 -21.91 -3.63
C LEU A 271 5.16 -23.43 -3.44
N TYR A 272 6.29 -24.06 -3.77
CA TYR A 272 6.50 -25.49 -3.52
C TYR A 272 6.40 -25.82 -2.03
N ILE A 273 7.05 -25.04 -1.16
CA ILE A 273 6.99 -25.22 0.29
C ILE A 273 5.55 -25.12 0.79
N PHE A 274 4.80 -24.11 0.35
CA PHE A 274 3.41 -23.91 0.79
C PHE A 274 2.50 -25.05 0.33
N LEU A 275 2.70 -25.54 -0.91
CA LEU A 275 1.97 -26.68 -1.45
C LEU A 275 2.28 -27.99 -0.71
N LYS A 276 3.54 -28.21 -0.35
CA LYS A 276 3.96 -29.40 0.40
C LYS A 276 3.39 -29.40 1.82
N LEU A 277 3.50 -28.27 2.52
CA LEU A 277 2.94 -28.11 3.86
C LEU A 277 1.41 -28.22 3.87
N SER A 278 0.71 -27.71 2.85
CA SER A 278 -0.75 -27.84 2.75
C SER A 278 -1.21 -29.27 2.45
N GLN A 279 -0.41 -30.07 1.75
CA GLN A 279 -0.63 -31.50 1.51
C GLN A 279 -0.32 -32.39 2.71
N GLY A 280 0.25 -31.83 3.78
CA GLY A 280 0.55 -32.53 5.02
C GLY A 280 1.97 -33.06 5.15
N ASP A 281 2.86 -32.73 4.20
CA ASP A 281 4.30 -32.97 4.33
C ASP A 281 4.89 -32.09 5.44
N SER A 282 6.04 -32.51 5.98
CA SER A 282 6.74 -31.81 7.07
C SER A 282 8.19 -31.54 6.68
N PHE A 283 8.72 -30.40 7.10
CA PHE A 283 10.15 -30.07 7.04
C PHE A 283 10.76 -30.17 8.44
N GLU A 284 11.99 -30.68 8.55
CA GLU A 284 12.68 -30.85 9.84
C GLU A 284 12.86 -29.52 10.59
N GLU A 285 12.98 -28.42 9.83
CA GLU A 285 13.24 -27.08 10.35
C GLU A 285 11.98 -26.38 10.90
N LEU A 286 10.80 -26.99 10.76
CA LEU A 286 9.51 -26.46 11.22
C LEU A 286 8.92 -27.28 12.35
N PRO A 287 8.20 -26.64 13.30
CA PRO A 287 7.41 -27.38 14.28
C PRO A 287 6.29 -28.18 13.58
N PRO A 288 5.79 -29.27 14.20
CA PRO A 288 4.67 -30.03 13.66
C PRO A 288 3.44 -29.13 13.53
N LEU A 289 2.89 -29.06 12.31
CA LEU A 289 1.78 -28.16 11.99
C LEU A 289 0.41 -28.82 12.21
N GLY A 290 -0.48 -28.13 12.91
CA GLY A 290 -1.88 -28.50 13.07
C GLY A 290 -2.74 -28.19 11.85
N ASN A 291 -4.00 -28.64 11.88
CA ASN A 291 -4.95 -28.47 10.76
C ASN A 291 -5.23 -26.99 10.43
N GLU A 292 -5.35 -26.14 11.45
CA GLU A 292 -5.61 -24.71 11.27
C GLU A 292 -4.42 -23.98 10.64
N GLU A 293 -3.21 -24.37 11.02
CA GLU A 293 -1.95 -23.80 10.50
C GLU A 293 -1.76 -24.19 9.03
N ARG A 294 -2.03 -25.46 8.70
CA ARG A 294 -2.06 -25.94 7.32
C ARG A 294 -3.12 -25.24 6.47
N ALA A 295 -4.29 -24.98 7.04
CA ALA A 295 -5.34 -24.23 6.35
C ALA A 295 -4.94 -22.77 6.10
N ALA A 296 -4.25 -22.12 7.05
CA ALA A 296 -3.70 -20.77 6.85
C ALA A 296 -2.67 -20.75 5.73
N ILE A 297 -1.73 -21.70 5.72
CA ILE A 297 -0.72 -21.84 4.66
C ILE A 297 -1.36 -22.09 3.30
N ALA A 298 -2.37 -22.97 3.24
CA ALA A 298 -3.12 -23.23 2.01
C ALA A 298 -3.80 -21.97 1.48
N ASN A 299 -4.48 -21.20 2.34
CA ASN A 299 -5.15 -19.96 1.93
C ASN A 299 -4.17 -18.92 1.36
N VAL A 300 -3.03 -18.73 2.01
CA VAL A 300 -2.00 -17.79 1.51
C VAL A 300 -1.38 -18.31 0.21
N GLY A 301 -1.13 -19.62 0.11
CA GLY A 301 -0.65 -20.27 -1.11
C GLY A 301 -1.60 -20.09 -2.29
N ASP A 302 -2.90 -20.26 -2.07
CA ASP A 302 -3.94 -20.08 -3.09
C ASP A 302 -4.02 -18.61 -3.53
N ALA A 303 -3.90 -17.66 -2.60
CA ALA A 303 -3.87 -16.24 -2.92
C ALA A 303 -2.65 -15.87 -3.78
N LEU A 304 -1.46 -16.39 -3.44
CA LEU A 304 -0.23 -16.21 -4.23
C LEU A 304 -0.40 -16.78 -5.65
N CYS A 305 -0.86 -18.03 -5.76
CA CYS A 305 -1.13 -18.66 -7.05
C CYS A 305 -2.14 -17.86 -7.88
N CYS A 306 -3.18 -17.32 -7.24
CA CYS A 306 -4.18 -16.49 -7.91
C CYS A 306 -3.56 -15.21 -8.51
N VAL A 307 -2.74 -14.49 -7.75
CA VAL A 307 -2.03 -13.28 -8.22
C VAL A 307 -1.11 -13.59 -9.41
N LEU A 308 -0.39 -14.71 -9.35
CA LEU A 308 0.54 -15.15 -10.38
C LEU A 308 -0.18 -15.57 -11.68
N GLU A 309 -1.22 -16.39 -11.57
CA GLU A 309 -1.98 -16.88 -12.71
C GLU A 309 -2.82 -15.77 -13.38
N SER A 310 -3.31 -14.81 -12.59
CA SER A 310 -3.99 -13.61 -13.13
C SER A 310 -3.09 -12.83 -14.10
N LEU A 311 -1.79 -12.72 -13.80
CA LEU A 311 -0.83 -12.06 -14.69
C LEU A 311 -0.68 -12.81 -16.02
N ARG A 312 -0.64 -14.15 -15.97
CA ARG A 312 -0.55 -14.99 -17.18
C ARG A 312 -1.81 -14.87 -18.04
N ILE A 313 -2.97 -14.77 -17.41
CA ILE A 313 -4.25 -14.53 -18.10
C ILE A 313 -4.19 -13.18 -18.83
N GLU A 314 -3.73 -12.12 -18.17
CA GLU A 314 -3.62 -10.80 -18.79
C GLU A 314 -2.57 -10.76 -19.92
N LEU A 315 -1.40 -11.39 -19.73
CA LEU A 315 -0.42 -11.53 -20.81
C LEU A 315 -1.01 -12.26 -22.03
N LYS A 316 -1.81 -13.31 -21.80
CA LYS A 316 -2.51 -14.01 -22.88
C LYS A 316 -3.53 -13.11 -23.60
N ARG A 317 -4.25 -12.24 -22.87
CA ARG A 317 -5.14 -11.22 -23.47
C ARG A 317 -4.37 -10.24 -24.36
N ARG A 318 -3.11 -9.97 -24.04
CA ARG A 318 -2.17 -9.17 -24.85
C ARG A 318 -1.48 -9.95 -25.97
N HIS A 319 -1.97 -11.15 -26.29
CA HIS A 319 -1.39 -12.06 -27.28
C HIS A 319 0.03 -12.54 -26.97
N LEU A 320 0.44 -12.52 -25.69
CA LEU A 320 1.72 -13.05 -25.23
C LEU A 320 1.50 -14.39 -24.53
N ARG A 321 2.21 -15.42 -24.97
CA ARG A 321 2.15 -16.75 -24.35
C ARG A 321 3.24 -16.87 -23.29
N ALA A 322 2.82 -16.93 -22.03
CA ALA A 322 3.70 -17.18 -20.88
C ALA A 322 3.66 -18.66 -20.45
N GLU A 323 4.82 -19.23 -20.11
CA GLU A 323 4.90 -20.56 -19.49
C GLU A 323 4.23 -20.55 -18.11
N ALA A 324 3.87 -21.74 -17.61
CA ALA A 324 3.42 -21.87 -16.23
C ALA A 324 4.60 -21.74 -15.28
N TYR A 325 4.37 -21.13 -14.12
CA TYR A 325 5.38 -21.09 -13.06
C TYR A 325 5.70 -22.52 -12.64
N LYS A 326 6.99 -22.88 -12.66
CA LYS A 326 7.44 -24.27 -12.43
C LYS A 326 7.74 -24.47 -10.95
N TYR A 327 6.75 -24.93 -10.19
CA TYR A 327 6.92 -25.50 -8.86
C TYR A 327 6.90 -27.03 -8.98
N ASP A 328 8.04 -27.59 -9.37
CA ASP A 328 8.20 -29.00 -9.71
C ASP A 328 8.00 -29.91 -8.49
N LEU A 329 6.89 -30.66 -8.47
CA LEU A 329 6.52 -31.56 -7.37
C LEU A 329 7.46 -32.76 -7.20
N GLU A 330 8.28 -33.05 -8.22
CA GLU A 330 9.16 -34.22 -8.27
C GLU A 330 10.60 -33.92 -7.86
N LYS A 331 10.93 -32.66 -7.50
CA LYS A 331 12.29 -32.31 -7.05
C LYS A 331 12.48 -32.58 -5.55
N PRO A 332 13.38 -33.52 -5.16
CA PRO A 332 13.51 -33.93 -3.77
C PRO A 332 14.28 -32.95 -2.89
N ASP A 333 15.03 -31.98 -3.46
CA ASP A 333 15.98 -31.14 -2.70
C ASP A 333 15.73 -29.64 -2.92
N ILE A 334 14.63 -29.11 -2.40
CA ILE A 334 14.56 -27.67 -2.13
C ILE A 334 15.16 -27.42 -0.75
N LYS A 335 16.30 -26.71 -0.72
CA LYS A 335 16.89 -26.24 0.53
C LYS A 335 15.90 -25.32 1.22
N PHE A 336 15.46 -25.72 2.41
CA PHE A 336 14.59 -24.94 3.27
C PHE A 336 15.39 -23.78 3.88
N ALA A 337 15.53 -22.69 3.11
CA ALA A 337 16.33 -21.55 3.51
C ALA A 337 15.69 -20.80 4.71
N PRO A 338 16.49 -20.13 5.57
CA PRO A 338 15.98 -19.45 6.77
C PRO A 338 14.83 -18.46 6.48
N HIS A 339 14.91 -17.70 5.38
CA HIS A 339 13.85 -16.75 5.01
C HIS A 339 12.52 -17.42 4.65
N HIS A 340 12.54 -18.65 4.12
CA HIS A 340 11.32 -19.43 3.88
C HIS A 340 10.71 -19.96 5.18
N ARG A 341 11.56 -20.37 6.12
CA ARG A 341 11.13 -20.75 7.48
C ARG A 341 10.38 -19.61 8.15
N ASP A 342 10.98 -18.43 8.15
CA ASP A 342 10.41 -17.25 8.79
C ASP A 342 9.10 -16.83 8.13
N ALA A 343 8.99 -16.98 6.81
CA ALA A 343 7.75 -16.76 6.08
C ALA A 343 6.62 -17.73 6.47
N VAL A 344 6.92 -19.02 6.60
CA VAL A 344 5.93 -20.00 7.08
C VAL A 344 5.48 -19.67 8.50
N LEU A 345 6.41 -19.38 9.41
CA LEU A 345 6.09 -19.03 10.79
C LEU A 345 5.26 -17.73 10.87
N ARG A 346 5.58 -16.73 10.03
CA ARG A 346 4.79 -15.50 9.92
C ARG A 346 3.38 -15.79 9.47
N VAL A 347 3.18 -16.65 8.46
CA VAL A 347 1.85 -17.03 7.99
C VAL A 347 1.03 -17.65 9.12
N ILE A 348 1.63 -18.55 9.88
CA ILE A 348 1.00 -19.19 11.04
C ILE A 348 0.66 -18.17 12.12
N HIS A 349 1.52 -17.17 12.35
CA HIS A 349 1.31 -16.19 13.40
C HIS A 349 0.25 -15.15 13.04
N ILE A 350 0.23 -14.68 11.80
CA ILE A 350 -0.57 -13.50 11.38
C ILE A 350 -1.86 -13.92 10.66
N TYR A 351 -1.79 -14.93 9.80
CA TYR A 351 -2.91 -15.31 8.91
C TYR A 351 -3.64 -16.58 9.37
N LYS A 352 -3.27 -17.14 10.52
CA LYS A 352 -4.09 -18.16 11.17
C LYS A 352 -5.44 -17.54 11.54
N PRO A 353 -6.56 -18.18 11.19
CA PRO A 353 -7.87 -17.72 11.61
C PRO A 353 -7.90 -17.65 13.14
N ALA A 354 -8.01 -16.46 13.71
CA ALA A 354 -8.41 -16.34 15.10
C ALA A 354 -9.79 -16.99 15.22
N HIS A 355 -10.07 -17.71 16.31
CA HIS A 355 -11.44 -18.08 16.63
C HIS A 355 -12.26 -16.79 16.57
N GLU A 356 -13.19 -16.72 15.62
CA GLU A 356 -14.16 -15.65 15.52
C GLU A 356 -14.81 -15.53 16.91
N THR A 357 -14.41 -14.53 17.70
CA THR A 357 -15.26 -14.11 18.81
C THR A 357 -16.54 -13.63 18.14
N PRO A 358 -17.68 -14.32 18.34
CA PRO A 358 -18.92 -13.93 17.68
C PRO A 358 -19.22 -12.48 18.03
N ASP A 359 -19.59 -11.66 17.04
CA ASP A 359 -19.95 -10.24 17.23
C ASP A 359 -20.97 -10.04 18.38
N HIS A 360 -21.77 -11.07 18.65
CA HIS A 360 -22.71 -11.13 19.77
C HIS A 360 -22.06 -11.01 21.17
N ILE A 361 -20.81 -11.45 21.36
CA ILE A 361 -20.08 -11.31 22.64
C ILE A 361 -19.55 -9.88 22.79
N MET A 362 -19.12 -9.25 21.69
CA MET A 362 -18.73 -7.83 21.69
C MET A 362 -19.92 -6.92 22.01
N GLU A 363 -21.09 -7.14 21.39
CA GLU A 363 -22.31 -6.38 21.73
C GLU A 363 -22.75 -6.58 23.19
N GLN A 364 -22.57 -7.78 23.76
CA GLN A 364 -22.85 -8.04 25.17
C GLN A 364 -21.87 -7.37 26.14
N LEU A 365 -20.62 -7.09 25.70
CA LEU A 365 -19.63 -6.36 26.50
C LEU A 365 -19.94 -4.85 26.57
N PHE A 366 -20.69 -4.29 25.62
CA PHE A 366 -21.07 -2.87 25.59
C PHE A 366 -22.46 -2.56 26.16
N GLN A 367 -23.36 -3.55 26.26
CA GLN A 367 -24.68 -3.37 26.87
C GLN A 367 -24.69 -2.77 28.30
N PRO A 368 -23.76 -3.11 29.21
CA PRO A 368 -23.75 -2.54 30.56
C PRO A 368 -23.41 -1.03 30.60
N LEU A 369 -22.74 -0.51 29.55
CA LEU A 369 -22.35 0.90 29.44
C LEU A 369 -23.47 1.78 28.89
N GLU A 370 -24.46 1.20 28.21
CA GLU A 370 -25.61 1.92 27.64
C GLU A 370 -26.84 1.94 28.55
N THR A 371 -26.81 1.22 29.67
CA THR A 371 -27.92 1.10 30.63
C THR A 371 -27.63 1.67 32.01
N SER A 372 -26.54 2.43 32.15
CA SER A 372 -26.24 3.20 33.35
C SER A 372 -26.79 4.62 33.23
N ASP A 373 -28.09 4.79 33.53
CA ASP A 373 -28.70 6.08 33.91
C ASP A 373 -28.53 6.34 35.41
#